data_AF-A0A966DDZ4-F1
#
_entry.id   AF-A0A966DDZ4-F1
#
_cell.length_a   1.000
_cell.length_b   1.000
_cell.length_c   1.000
_cell.angle_alpha   90.00
_cell.angle_beta   90.00
_cell.angle_gamma   90.00
#
_symmetry.space_group_name_H-M   'P 1'
#
loop_
_entity.id
_entity.type
_entity.pdbx_description
1 polymer ?
#
loop_
_entity_poly.entity_id
_entity_poly.type
_entity_poly.pdbx_seq_one_letter_code
_entity_poly.pdbx_strand_id
1 'polypeptide(L)'
;MAIKLYYNKTTYQLIGIDDNSESLVVGDDGGKELQFYFGTGVSTAAFVNDATIPLNYLGRGLFERADGATSGEVYLTPVLGTGGGYFKLVLTGWFSDVEGNLEITARLKVSDGAGGYVTNNFSQAILPIEPGVAPSDDTITDAQYAAIQDAVDGVIAGETDIAYDNTISDLIAETVQEAIDEVDSKVDDIIAGTQPLAKIVLTDLEIDKAYVVDKV
;
A
#
# COMPACT_ATOMS: atom_id res chain seq x y z
N MET A 1 -22.40 -8.12 8.22
CA MET A 1 -23.87 -7.92 8.22
C MET A 1 -24.05 -6.41 8.10
N ALA A 2 -25.09 -5.77 8.65
CA ALA A 2 -25.15 -4.31 8.67
C ALA A 2 -25.40 -3.82 10.10
N ILE A 3 -24.61 -2.84 10.53
CA ILE A 3 -24.77 -2.12 11.80
C ILE A 3 -25.83 -1.04 11.58
N LYS A 4 -26.92 -1.09 12.33
CA LYS A 4 -28.04 -0.16 12.20
C LYS A 4 -28.03 0.82 13.36
N LEU A 5 -28.11 2.11 13.03
CA LEU A 5 -28.11 3.23 13.95
C LEU A 5 -29.47 3.93 13.89
N TYR A 6 -30.16 4.03 15.02
CA TYR A 6 -31.52 4.58 15.08
C TYR A 6 -31.52 5.93 15.77
N TYR A 7 -31.97 6.98 15.06
CA TYR A 7 -31.91 8.36 15.54
C TYR A 7 -33.27 9.04 15.52
N ASN A 8 -33.76 9.49 16.68
CA ASN A 8 -35.02 10.22 16.77
C ASN A 8 -34.90 11.60 16.12
N LYS A 9 -35.67 11.84 15.06
CA LYS A 9 -35.62 13.06 14.25
C LYS A 9 -36.20 14.32 14.90
N THR A 10 -36.92 14.16 16.01
CA THR A 10 -37.54 15.28 16.75
C THR A 10 -36.72 15.66 17.97
N THR A 11 -36.16 14.69 18.68
CA THR A 11 -35.31 14.93 19.86
C THR A 11 -33.83 15.00 19.53
N TYR A 12 -33.44 14.60 18.32
CA TYR A 12 -32.05 14.52 17.85
C TYR A 12 -31.15 13.56 18.65
N GLN A 13 -31.77 12.56 19.29
CA GLN A 13 -31.09 11.58 20.12
C GLN A 13 -30.91 10.25 19.39
N LEU A 14 -29.81 9.56 19.68
CA LEU A 14 -29.61 8.15 19.40
C LEU A 14 -30.56 7.34 20.28
N ILE A 15 -31.32 6.48 19.65
CA ILE A 15 -32.27 5.57 20.30
C ILE A 15 -31.64 4.20 20.55
N GLY A 16 -30.80 3.74 19.64
CA GLY A 16 -30.11 2.47 19.80
C GLY A 16 -29.25 2.09 18.62
N ILE A 17 -28.49 1.02 18.83
CA ILE A 17 -27.60 0.39 17.87
C ILE A 17 -28.03 -1.07 17.78
N ASP A 18 -28.27 -1.57 16.57
CA ASP A 18 -28.39 -2.99 16.26
C ASP A 18 -27.17 -3.38 15.43
N ASP A 19 -26.14 -3.87 16.10
CA ASP A 19 -24.88 -4.28 15.47
C ASP A 19 -24.94 -5.68 14.87
N ASN A 20 -26.04 -6.42 15.04
CA ASN A 20 -26.16 -7.83 14.65
C ASN A 20 -24.97 -8.71 15.11
N SER A 21 -24.41 -8.41 16.30
CA SER A 21 -23.21 -9.07 16.84
C SER A 21 -21.95 -8.93 15.98
N GLU A 22 -21.89 -7.87 15.17
CA GLU A 22 -20.72 -7.53 14.36
C GLU A 22 -19.65 -6.88 15.27
N SER A 23 -18.55 -7.61 15.49
CA SER A 23 -17.41 -7.09 16.26
C SER A 23 -16.53 -6.24 15.36
N LEU A 24 -16.19 -5.03 15.82
CA LEU A 24 -15.14 -4.22 15.24
C LEU A 24 -13.86 -4.51 16.02
N VAL A 25 -12.81 -4.93 15.33
CA VAL A 25 -11.54 -5.34 15.96
C VAL A 25 -10.40 -4.60 15.29
N VAL A 26 -9.38 -4.21 16.04
CA VAL A 26 -8.15 -3.64 15.46
C VAL A 26 -7.56 -4.62 14.43
N GLY A 27 -7.28 -4.10 13.24
CA GLY A 27 -6.72 -4.85 12.12
C GLY A 27 -7.69 -5.69 11.30
N ASP A 28 -8.99 -5.68 11.62
CA ASP A 28 -10.01 -6.28 10.75
C ASP A 28 -10.09 -5.52 9.42
N ASP A 29 -9.98 -6.26 8.31
CA ASP A 29 -10.03 -5.75 6.92
C ASP A 29 -11.39 -6.02 6.23
N GLY A 30 -12.29 -6.72 6.91
CA GLY A 30 -13.59 -7.12 6.38
C GLY A 30 -14.52 -5.94 6.14
N GLY A 31 -15.24 -5.96 5.03
CA GLY A 31 -16.18 -4.89 4.69
C GLY A 31 -17.26 -4.67 5.76
N LYS A 32 -17.60 -3.40 6.04
CA LYS A 32 -18.62 -2.99 7.01
C LYS A 32 -19.73 -2.20 6.32
N GLU A 33 -20.97 -2.45 6.70
CA GLU A 33 -22.13 -1.68 6.25
C GLU A 33 -22.79 -0.98 7.45
N LEU A 34 -22.96 0.33 7.36
CA LEU A 34 -23.65 1.15 8.35
C LEU A 34 -24.96 1.67 7.75
N GLN A 35 -26.06 1.49 8.46
CA GLN A 35 -27.39 1.93 8.08
C GLN A 35 -27.94 2.91 9.11
N PHE A 36 -28.30 4.12 8.65
CA PHE A 36 -28.74 5.22 9.49
C PHE A 36 -30.23 5.44 9.29
N TYR A 37 -30.99 5.13 10.34
CA TYR A 37 -32.45 5.21 10.36
C TYR A 37 -32.89 6.46 11.12
N PHE A 38 -33.87 7.17 10.56
CA PHE A 38 -34.46 8.38 11.14
C PHE A 38 -35.98 8.28 11.19
N GLY A 39 -36.57 8.70 12.31
CA GLY A 39 -37.95 8.37 12.65
C GLY A 39 -38.37 8.90 14.01
N THR A 40 -39.57 8.57 14.44
CA THR A 40 -40.17 9.04 15.69
C THR A 40 -40.45 7.85 16.61
N GLY A 41 -39.91 7.87 17.83
CA GLY A 41 -40.11 6.79 18.78
C GLY A 41 -39.07 6.82 19.91
N VAL A 42 -39.23 5.89 20.86
CA VAL A 42 -38.34 5.75 22.02
C VAL A 42 -37.69 4.37 22.13
N SER A 43 -37.94 3.50 21.14
CA SER A 43 -37.32 2.18 21.05
C SER A 43 -37.00 1.83 19.59
N THR A 44 -36.02 0.95 19.39
CA THR A 44 -35.63 0.45 18.06
C THR A 44 -36.77 -0.30 17.37
N ALA A 45 -37.59 -1.04 18.13
CA ALA A 45 -38.76 -1.77 17.62
C ALA A 45 -39.90 -0.85 17.13
N ALA A 46 -39.99 0.38 17.67
CA ALA A 46 -40.99 1.37 17.27
C ALA A 46 -40.55 2.19 16.05
N PHE A 47 -39.33 1.96 15.55
CA PHE A 47 -38.75 2.76 14.49
C PHE A 47 -39.27 2.31 13.12
N VAL A 48 -40.44 2.84 12.76
CA VAL A 48 -40.99 2.71 11.42
C VAL A 48 -40.22 3.68 10.53
N ASN A 49 -39.45 3.14 9.58
CA ASN A 49 -38.55 3.93 8.74
C ASN A 49 -39.36 5.00 7.98
N ASP A 50 -38.97 6.26 8.08
CA ASP A 50 -39.68 7.34 7.38
C ASP A 50 -39.13 7.48 5.96
N ALA A 51 -39.91 7.07 4.96
CA ALA A 51 -39.53 7.17 3.54
C ALA A 51 -39.27 8.60 3.07
N THR A 52 -39.79 9.61 3.77
CA THR A 52 -39.60 11.01 3.40
C THR A 52 -38.21 11.53 3.76
N ILE A 53 -37.50 10.89 4.70
CA ILE A 53 -36.21 11.39 5.15
C ILE A 53 -35.17 11.32 4.01
N PRO A 54 -34.92 10.16 3.37
CA PRO A 54 -33.93 10.12 2.29
C PRO A 54 -34.32 10.88 1.02
N LEU A 55 -35.60 11.28 0.90
CA LEU A 55 -36.09 12.07 -0.23
C LEU A 55 -35.85 13.58 -0.05
N ASN A 56 -35.86 14.07 1.20
CA ASN A 56 -35.84 15.50 1.49
C ASN A 56 -34.51 15.99 2.10
N TYR A 57 -33.66 15.06 2.54
CA TYR A 57 -32.42 15.39 3.22
C TYR A 57 -31.22 14.77 2.52
N LEU A 58 -30.05 15.35 2.78
CA LEU A 58 -28.75 14.77 2.50
C LEU A 58 -28.19 14.20 3.80
N GLY A 59 -27.93 12.90 3.83
CA GLY A 59 -27.30 12.23 4.97
C GLY A 59 -25.78 12.46 4.99
N ARG A 60 -25.24 12.83 6.14
CA ARG A 60 -23.80 12.89 6.41
C ARG A 60 -23.43 12.13 7.68
N GLY A 61 -22.22 11.59 7.70
CA GLY A 61 -21.58 11.05 8.89
C GLY A 61 -20.30 11.81 9.20
N LEU A 62 -20.03 12.02 10.49
CA LEU A 62 -18.72 12.42 11.01
C LEU A 62 -18.24 11.29 11.93
N PHE A 63 -16.98 10.90 11.79
CA PHE A 63 -16.37 9.82 12.53
C PHE A 63 -15.23 10.37 13.36
N GLU A 64 -15.19 10.02 14.63
CA GLU A 64 -14.11 10.36 15.55
C GLU A 64 -13.60 9.09 16.21
N ARG A 65 -12.29 8.92 16.19
CA ARG A 65 -11.59 7.77 16.76
C ARG A 65 -11.17 8.06 18.20
N ALA A 66 -10.82 7.00 18.94
CA ALA A 66 -10.36 7.12 20.32
C ALA A 66 -9.06 7.93 20.49
N ASP A 67 -8.24 8.08 19.45
CA ASP A 67 -7.05 8.92 19.42
C ASP A 67 -7.33 10.41 19.11
N GLY A 68 -8.61 10.77 18.94
CA GLY A 68 -9.05 12.13 18.60
C GLY A 68 -8.97 12.47 17.11
N ALA A 69 -8.57 11.53 16.25
CA ALA A 69 -8.59 11.74 14.81
C ALA A 69 -10.03 11.79 14.29
N THR A 70 -10.37 12.86 13.55
CA THR A 70 -11.71 13.07 13.01
C THR A 70 -11.73 12.99 11.49
N SER A 71 -12.79 12.41 10.92
CA SER A 71 -13.08 12.49 9.49
C SER A 71 -13.62 13.87 9.10
N GLY A 72 -13.58 14.18 7.80
CA GLY A 72 -14.50 15.18 7.22
C GLY A 72 -15.95 14.68 7.20
N GLU A 73 -16.88 15.47 6.65
CA GLU A 73 -18.25 14.99 6.42
C GLU A 73 -18.27 13.93 5.31
N VAL A 74 -18.65 12.70 5.67
CA VAL A 74 -18.81 11.59 4.73
C VAL A 74 -20.22 11.60 4.17
N TYR A 75 -20.36 11.43 2.85
CA TYR A 75 -21.66 11.36 2.18
C TYR A 75 -22.29 9.98 2.38
N LEU A 76 -23.56 9.96 2.80
CA LEU A 76 -24.32 8.73 2.93
C LEU A 76 -25.27 8.57 1.73
N THR A 77 -25.41 7.34 1.26
CA THR A 77 -26.26 7.02 0.10
C THR A 77 -27.70 6.80 0.54
N PRO A 78 -28.70 7.52 -0.02
CA PRO A 78 -30.10 7.26 0.30
C PRO A 78 -30.54 5.91 -0.27
N VAL A 79 -31.23 5.12 0.54
CA VAL A 79 -31.87 3.88 0.14
C VAL A 79 -33.36 3.99 0.42
N LEU A 80 -34.18 3.81 -0.63
CA LEU A 80 -35.64 3.82 -0.53
C LEU A 80 -36.15 2.39 -0.39
N GLY A 81 -37.10 2.16 0.52
CA GLY A 81 -37.70 0.85 0.77
C GLY A 81 -39.22 0.93 0.93
N THR A 82 -39.90 -0.19 0.68
CA THR A 82 -41.37 -0.33 0.72
C THR A 82 -41.98 -0.19 2.13
N GLY A 83 -41.16 0.02 3.15
CA GLY A 83 -41.56 0.30 4.54
C GLY A 83 -40.74 1.43 5.17
N GLY A 84 -40.23 2.34 4.34
CA GLY A 84 -39.37 3.44 4.76
C GLY A 84 -37.93 3.34 4.28
N GLY A 85 -37.27 4.49 4.15
CA GLY A 85 -35.91 4.60 3.66
C GLY A 85 -34.90 4.88 4.76
N TYR A 86 -33.62 4.69 4.44
CA TYR A 86 -32.49 4.95 5.34
C TYR A 86 -31.32 5.51 4.55
N PHE A 87 -30.29 5.97 5.25
CA PHE A 87 -29.02 6.31 4.63
C PHE A 87 -28.00 5.21 4.87
N LYS A 88 -27.14 4.95 3.89
CA LYS A 88 -26.19 3.84 3.90
C LYS A 88 -24.77 4.31 3.66
N LEU A 89 -23.83 3.71 4.39
CA LEU A 89 -22.40 3.75 4.12
C LEU A 89 -21.86 2.33 4.00
N VAL A 90 -21.16 2.04 2.91
CA VAL A 90 -20.47 0.75 2.71
C VAL A 90 -18.97 1.04 2.72
N LEU A 91 -18.28 0.42 3.66
CA LEU A 91 -16.83 0.46 3.81
C LEU A 91 -16.29 -0.87 3.29
N THR A 92 -15.83 -0.92 2.04
CA THR A 92 -15.43 -2.17 1.38
C THR A 92 -14.11 -2.74 1.88
N GLY A 93 -13.27 -1.89 2.48
CA GLY A 93 -12.08 -2.28 3.22
C GLY A 93 -12.03 -1.41 4.47
N TRP A 94 -12.74 -1.85 5.52
CA TRP A 94 -12.62 -1.22 6.83
C TRP A 94 -11.22 -1.49 7.36
N PHE A 95 -10.65 -0.55 8.10
CA PHE A 95 -9.42 -0.76 8.83
C PHE A 95 -9.41 0.18 10.03
N SER A 96 -9.12 -0.35 11.21
CA SER A 96 -8.75 0.45 12.37
C SER A 96 -7.45 -0.06 12.95
N ASP A 97 -6.49 0.82 13.10
CA ASP A 97 -5.22 0.65 13.81
C ASP A 97 -5.31 1.06 15.29
N VAL A 98 -6.44 1.63 15.71
CA VAL A 98 -6.64 2.15 17.07
C VAL A 98 -7.79 1.44 17.76
N GLU A 99 -7.48 0.92 18.95
CA GLU A 99 -8.44 0.36 19.91
C GLU A 99 -9.23 1.48 20.59
N GLY A 100 -10.50 1.21 20.92
CA GLY A 100 -11.36 2.10 21.68
C GLY A 100 -12.64 2.48 20.96
N ASN A 101 -13.30 3.54 21.42
CA ASN A 101 -14.60 3.94 20.88
C ASN A 101 -14.46 4.68 19.54
N LEU A 102 -15.17 4.18 18.54
CA LEU A 102 -15.51 4.95 17.35
C LEU A 102 -16.81 5.71 17.60
N GLU A 103 -16.73 7.03 17.59
CA GLU A 103 -17.87 7.92 17.73
C GLU A 103 -18.38 8.33 16.36
N ILE A 104 -19.67 8.09 16.09
CA ILE A 104 -20.31 8.40 14.81
C ILE A 104 -21.40 9.43 15.05
N THR A 105 -21.23 10.63 14.51
CA THR A 105 -22.27 11.67 14.51
C THR A 105 -23.01 11.65 13.18
N ALA A 106 -24.31 11.34 13.22
CA ALA A 106 -25.17 11.49 12.06
C ALA A 106 -25.62 12.94 11.87
N ARG A 107 -25.74 13.39 10.62
CA ARG A 107 -26.28 14.70 10.27
C ARG A 107 -27.27 14.61 9.10
N LEU A 108 -28.32 15.41 9.18
CA LEU A 108 -29.24 15.63 8.06
C LEU A 108 -29.13 17.08 7.60
N LYS A 109 -28.91 17.27 6.29
CA LYS A 109 -28.85 18.59 5.67
C LYS A 109 -30.03 18.78 4.72
N VAL A 110 -30.69 19.93 4.81
CA VAL A 110 -31.75 20.33 3.89
C VAL A 110 -31.43 21.70 3.32
N SER A 111 -31.71 21.89 2.02
CA SER A 111 -31.50 23.19 1.37
C SER A 111 -32.34 24.26 2.05
N ASP A 112 -31.76 25.43 2.27
CA ASP A 112 -32.47 26.60 2.81
C ASP A 112 -33.19 27.41 1.71
N GLY A 113 -33.06 27.03 0.44
CA GLY A 113 -33.62 27.75 -0.71
C GLY A 113 -32.86 29.01 -1.14
N ALA A 114 -31.84 29.43 -0.38
CA ALA A 114 -30.97 30.57 -0.66
C ALA A 114 -29.56 30.16 -1.11
N GLY A 115 -29.34 28.86 -1.36
CA GLY A 115 -28.06 28.28 -1.76
C GLY A 115 -27.22 27.74 -0.60
N GLY A 116 -27.73 27.79 0.63
CA GLY A 116 -27.13 27.19 1.82
C GLY A 116 -27.89 25.94 2.29
N TYR A 117 -27.53 25.48 3.49
CA TYR A 117 -28.13 24.30 4.11
C TYR A 117 -28.39 24.53 5.60
N VAL A 118 -29.57 24.10 6.05
CA VAL A 118 -29.83 23.87 7.48
C VAL A 118 -29.33 22.48 7.83
N THR A 119 -28.50 22.37 8.87
CA THR A 119 -27.90 21.11 9.32
C THR A 119 -28.41 20.73 10.70
N ASN A 120 -28.98 19.53 10.80
CA ASN A 120 -29.38 18.92 12.07
C ASN A 120 -28.32 17.91 12.49
N ASN A 121 -27.71 18.13 13.65
CA ASN A 121 -26.78 17.19 14.27
C ASN A 121 -27.53 16.28 15.24
N PHE A 122 -27.19 15.00 15.22
CA PHE A 122 -27.72 14.00 16.13
C PHE A 122 -26.66 13.63 17.16
N SER A 123 -27.08 13.12 18.32
CA SER A 123 -26.11 12.60 19.30
C SER A 123 -25.26 11.47 18.70
N GLN A 124 -24.07 11.25 19.24
CA GLN A 124 -23.16 10.23 18.73
C GLN A 124 -23.68 8.82 18.98
N ALA A 125 -23.42 7.92 18.03
CA ALA A 125 -23.35 6.48 18.26
C ALA A 125 -21.92 6.10 18.65
N ILE A 126 -21.81 5.25 19.67
CA ILE A 126 -20.52 4.75 20.16
C ILE A 126 -20.42 3.28 19.77
N LEU A 127 -19.46 2.96 18.91
CA LEU A 127 -19.14 1.58 18.52
C LEU A 127 -17.77 1.21 19.09
N PRO A 128 -17.66 0.21 19.97
CA PRO A 128 -16.38 -0.23 20.49
C PRO A 128 -15.57 -0.94 19.39
N ILE A 129 -14.30 -0.59 19.30
CA ILE A 129 -13.29 -1.31 18.55
C ILE A 129 -12.46 -2.09 19.56
N GLU A 130 -12.62 -3.40 19.56
CA GLU A 130 -11.96 -4.32 20.46
C GLU A 130 -10.46 -4.47 20.14
N PRO A 131 -9.62 -4.76 21.15
CA PRO A 131 -8.22 -5.04 20.93
C PRO A 131 -8.03 -6.19 19.93
N GLY A 132 -7.06 -6.00 19.04
CA GLY A 132 -6.74 -6.91 17.96
C GLY A 132 -5.30 -6.74 17.50
N VAL A 133 -4.97 -7.35 16.37
CA VAL A 133 -3.65 -7.24 15.76
C VAL A 133 -3.82 -6.47 14.47
N ALA A 134 -3.37 -5.22 14.44
CA ALA A 134 -3.21 -4.53 13.18
C ALA A 134 -2.30 -5.38 12.28
N PRO A 135 -2.64 -5.68 11.02
CA PRO A 135 -1.66 -6.14 10.06
C PRO A 135 -0.46 -5.21 10.18
N SER A 136 0.69 -5.81 10.54
CA SER A 136 1.87 -5.03 10.84
C SER A 136 2.20 -4.20 9.61
N ASP A 137 2.55 -2.94 9.84
CA ASP A 137 3.19 -2.10 8.84
C ASP A 137 4.64 -2.59 8.64
N ASP A 138 4.88 -3.91 8.69
CA ASP A 138 6.18 -4.58 8.59
C ASP A 138 6.70 -4.43 7.15
N THR A 139 7.06 -3.21 6.82
CA THR A 139 8.43 -2.86 6.48
C THR A 139 9.36 -3.83 7.23
N ILE A 140 10.15 -4.56 6.44
CA ILE A 140 11.08 -5.62 6.84
C ILE A 140 11.53 -5.54 8.32
N THR A 141 11.39 -6.63 9.07
CA THR A 141 11.81 -6.66 10.49
C THR A 141 13.29 -6.26 10.64
N ASP A 142 13.70 -5.73 11.81
CA ASP A 142 15.12 -5.39 12.07
C ASP A 142 16.07 -6.56 11.78
N ALA A 143 15.61 -7.80 12.05
CA ALA A 143 16.37 -9.00 11.74
C ALA A 143 16.49 -9.26 10.22
N GLN A 144 15.43 -9.01 9.45
CA GLN A 144 15.46 -9.10 7.99
C GLN A 144 16.29 -7.96 7.37
N TYR A 145 16.24 -6.74 7.94
CA TYR A 145 17.10 -5.63 7.55
C TYR A 145 18.56 -5.98 7.78
N ALA A 146 18.90 -6.47 8.98
CA ALA A 146 20.26 -6.91 9.30
C ALA A 146 20.74 -8.03 8.37
N ALA A 147 19.90 -9.03 8.09
CA ALA A 147 20.26 -10.12 7.18
C ALA A 147 20.50 -9.64 5.73
N ILE A 148 19.72 -8.66 5.26
CA ILE A 148 19.94 -8.05 3.94
C ILE A 148 21.22 -7.22 3.94
N GLN A 149 21.47 -6.46 5.02
CA GLN A 149 22.68 -5.67 5.17
C GLN A 149 23.92 -6.57 5.17
N ASP A 150 23.93 -7.64 5.95
CA ASP A 150 25.01 -8.64 5.99
C ASP A 150 25.24 -9.28 4.61
N ALA A 151 24.16 -9.62 3.88
CA ALA A 151 24.27 -10.18 2.55
C ALA A 151 24.87 -9.20 1.53
N VAL A 152 24.48 -7.92 1.60
CA VAL A 152 25.03 -6.85 0.75
C VAL A 152 26.50 -6.59 1.08
N ASP A 153 26.84 -6.50 2.36
CA ASP A 153 28.21 -6.29 2.81
C ASP A 153 29.11 -7.48 2.41
N GLY A 154 28.61 -8.71 2.49
CA GLY A 154 29.33 -9.90 2.02
C GLY A 154 29.60 -9.89 0.51
N VAL A 155 28.67 -9.38 -0.31
CA VAL A 155 28.91 -9.18 -1.75
C VAL A 155 29.96 -8.09 -2.01
N ILE A 156 29.90 -6.98 -1.28
CA ILE A 156 30.86 -5.86 -1.43
C ILE A 156 32.27 -6.26 -0.97
N ALA A 157 32.37 -7.03 0.11
CA ALA A 157 33.62 -7.52 0.66
C ALA A 157 34.22 -8.69 -0.13
N GLY A 158 33.49 -9.25 -1.11
CA GLY A 158 33.90 -10.42 -1.87
C GLY A 158 33.88 -11.72 -1.05
N GLU A 159 33.13 -11.74 0.05
CA GLU A 159 32.91 -12.92 0.89
C GLU A 159 31.81 -13.84 0.32
N THR A 160 30.97 -13.29 -0.57
CA THR A 160 29.95 -14.03 -1.32
C THR A 160 30.40 -14.24 -2.77
N ASP A 161 30.52 -15.50 -3.19
CA ASP A 161 30.90 -15.86 -4.56
C ASP A 161 29.90 -15.30 -5.57
N ILE A 162 30.37 -14.42 -6.45
CA ILE A 162 29.63 -14.06 -7.68
C ILE A 162 29.75 -15.26 -8.61
N ALA A 163 28.61 -15.84 -9.00
CA ALA A 163 28.58 -16.97 -9.93
C ALA A 163 29.37 -16.61 -11.21
N TYR A 164 30.50 -17.29 -11.39
CA TYR A 164 31.37 -17.14 -12.54
C TYR A 164 30.95 -18.16 -13.61
N ASP A 165 30.64 -17.66 -14.81
CA ASP A 165 30.35 -18.48 -15.99
C ASP A 165 31.44 -18.28 -17.03
N ASN A 166 32.30 -19.29 -17.17
CA ASN A 166 33.40 -19.32 -18.13
C ASN A 166 33.10 -20.19 -19.36
N THR A 167 31.86 -20.65 -19.55
CA THR A 167 31.50 -21.65 -20.58
C THR A 167 31.80 -21.23 -22.02
N ILE A 168 31.93 -19.92 -22.27
CA ILE A 168 32.26 -19.34 -23.57
C ILE A 168 33.73 -18.89 -23.65
N SER A 169 34.41 -18.76 -22.51
CA SER A 169 35.81 -18.34 -22.45
C SER A 169 36.75 -19.55 -22.49
N ASP A 170 37.94 -19.38 -23.05
CA ASP A 170 39.02 -20.37 -22.94
C ASP A 170 39.82 -20.22 -21.62
N LEU A 171 39.19 -19.68 -20.56
CA LEU A 171 39.80 -19.55 -19.23
C LEU A 171 39.54 -20.81 -18.41
N ILE A 172 40.53 -21.20 -17.60
CA ILE A 172 40.46 -22.39 -16.75
C ILE A 172 39.97 -22.02 -15.34
N ALA A 173 39.99 -20.74 -14.98
CA ALA A 173 39.48 -20.20 -13.72
C ALA A 173 38.09 -20.75 -13.32
N GLU A 174 37.85 -20.93 -12.02
CA GLU A 174 36.56 -21.34 -11.45
C GLU A 174 35.87 -20.19 -10.70
N THR A 175 36.61 -19.12 -10.40
CA THR A 175 36.13 -17.88 -9.78
C THR A 175 36.48 -16.64 -10.60
N VAL A 176 35.79 -15.53 -10.33
CA VAL A 176 36.12 -14.22 -10.95
C VAL A 176 37.56 -13.79 -10.65
N GLN A 177 38.05 -14.04 -9.44
CA GLN A 177 39.41 -13.64 -9.06
C GLN A 177 40.47 -14.47 -9.79
N GLU A 178 40.29 -15.78 -9.90
CA GLU A 178 41.19 -16.64 -10.69
C GLU A 178 41.19 -16.24 -12.17
N ALA A 179 40.05 -15.80 -12.71
CA ALA A 179 39.95 -15.35 -14.09
C ALA A 179 40.71 -14.04 -14.32
N ILE A 180 40.66 -13.11 -13.35
CA ILE A 180 41.45 -11.88 -13.37
C ILE A 180 42.93 -12.22 -13.32
N ASP A 181 43.35 -13.08 -12.39
CA ASP A 181 44.74 -13.49 -12.23
C ASP A 181 45.26 -14.22 -13.50
N GLU A 182 44.43 -15.05 -14.14
CA GLU A 182 44.77 -15.74 -15.38
C GLU A 182 44.93 -14.75 -16.56
N VAL A 183 44.05 -13.75 -16.67
CA VAL A 183 44.15 -12.71 -17.70
C VAL A 183 45.38 -11.82 -17.48
N ASP A 184 45.65 -11.43 -16.24
CA ASP A 184 46.83 -10.64 -15.88
C ASP A 184 48.12 -11.37 -16.26
N SER A 185 48.23 -12.66 -15.92
CA SER A 185 49.36 -13.50 -16.31
C SER A 185 49.52 -13.61 -17.83
N LYS A 186 48.41 -13.74 -18.59
CA LYS A 186 48.46 -13.77 -20.06
C LYS A 186 48.92 -12.43 -20.64
N VAL A 187 48.51 -11.31 -20.04
CA VAL A 187 48.96 -9.96 -20.43
C VAL A 187 50.46 -9.78 -20.15
N ASP A 188 50.92 -10.21 -18.98
CA ASP A 188 52.34 -10.16 -18.61
C ASP A 188 53.21 -10.97 -19.57
N ASP A 189 52.79 -12.18 -19.95
CA ASP A 189 53.52 -13.00 -20.92
C ASP A 189 53.55 -12.36 -22.32
N ILE A 190 52.50 -11.63 -22.72
CA ILE A 190 52.49 -10.87 -23.98
C ILE A 190 53.51 -9.73 -23.91
N ILE A 191 53.55 -8.98 -22.80
CA ILE A 191 54.48 -7.87 -22.60
C ILE A 191 55.93 -8.39 -22.56
N ALA A 192 56.17 -9.51 -21.89
CA ALA A 192 57.47 -10.16 -21.80
C ALA A 192 57.92 -10.84 -23.11
N GLY A 193 57.02 -10.97 -24.09
CA GLY A 193 57.29 -11.65 -25.37
C GLY A 193 57.40 -13.17 -25.24
N THR A 194 56.91 -13.73 -24.14
CA THR A 194 56.90 -15.16 -23.84
C THR A 194 55.71 -15.88 -24.48
N GLN A 195 54.59 -15.17 -24.71
CA GLN A 195 53.51 -15.71 -25.54
C GLN A 195 53.90 -15.69 -27.03
N PRO A 196 53.67 -16.79 -27.77
CA PRO A 196 53.75 -16.76 -29.21
C PRO A 196 52.61 -15.87 -29.74
N LEU A 197 52.91 -14.62 -30.09
CA LEU A 197 52.03 -13.83 -30.94
C LEU A 197 51.76 -14.68 -32.18
N ALA A 198 50.50 -14.99 -32.48
CA ALA A 198 50.12 -15.73 -33.67
C ALA A 198 50.87 -15.11 -34.86
N LYS A 199 51.83 -15.87 -35.39
CA LYS A 199 52.84 -15.44 -36.35
C LYS A 199 52.25 -14.47 -37.37
N ILE A 200 52.56 -13.17 -37.27
CA ILE A 200 52.33 -12.26 -38.39
C ILE A 200 53.33 -12.68 -39.47
N VAL A 201 52.87 -13.51 -40.39
CA VAL A 201 53.61 -13.86 -41.59
C VAL A 201 53.51 -12.65 -42.52
N LEU A 202 54.53 -11.79 -42.53
CA LEU A 202 54.71 -10.79 -43.58
C LEU A 202 55.24 -11.52 -44.83
N THR A 203 54.36 -12.12 -45.63
CA THR A 203 54.78 -12.90 -46.82
C THR A 203 55.17 -12.06 -48.03
N ASP A 204 54.90 -10.75 -48.08
CA ASP A 204 55.24 -9.92 -49.26
C ASP A 204 55.82 -8.55 -48.86
N LEU A 205 57.02 -8.54 -48.27
CA LEU A 205 57.84 -7.33 -48.23
C LEU A 205 58.99 -7.45 -49.23
N GLU A 206 58.70 -7.28 -50.53
CA GLU A 206 59.73 -7.01 -51.54
C GLU A 206 60.31 -5.61 -51.31
N ILE A 207 61.30 -5.50 -50.41
CA ILE A 207 62.21 -4.35 -50.43
C ILE A 207 63.28 -4.65 -51.48
N ASP A 208 62.97 -4.41 -52.75
CA ASP A 208 64.01 -4.32 -53.79
C ASP A 208 64.57 -2.88 -53.79
N LYS A 209 65.59 -2.66 -52.96
CA LYS A 209 66.41 -1.45 -52.99
C LYS A 209 67.70 -1.76 -53.75
N ALA A 210 67.79 -1.24 -54.97
CA ALA A 210 69.06 -0.79 -55.53
C ALA A 210 68.85 0.41 -56.46
N TYR A 211 68.43 1.55 -55.89
CA TYR A 211 68.75 2.85 -56.47
C TYR A 211 70.21 3.16 -56.08
N VAL A 212 71.16 2.83 -56.95
CA VAL A 212 72.53 3.36 -56.87
C VAL A 212 72.65 4.44 -57.92
N VAL A 213 72.56 5.69 -57.46
CA VAL A 213 73.14 6.82 -58.16
C VAL A 213 74.61 6.82 -57.80
N ASP A 214 75.49 6.59 -58.77
CA ASP A 214 76.81 7.21 -58.74
C ASP A 214 77.42 7.42 -60.13
N LYS A 215 78.24 8.47 -60.18
CA LYS A 215 78.63 9.34 -61.31
C LYS A 215 79.59 8.75 -62.34
N VAL A 216 79.47 9.22 -63.60
CA VAL A 216 80.59 9.63 -64.47
C VAL A 216 80.20 10.92 -65.19
#